data_AF-A0A6A6NI77-F1
#
_entry.id   AF-A0A6A6NI77-F1
#
_cell.length_a   1.000
_cell.length_b   1.000
_cell.length_c   1.000
_cell.angle_alpha   90.00
_cell.angle_beta   90.00
_cell.angle_gamma   90.00
#
_symmetry.space_group_name_H-M   'P 1'
#
loop_
_entity.id
_entity.type
_entity.pdbx_description
1 polymer ?
#
loop_
_entity_poly.entity_id
_entity_poly.type
_entity_poly.pdbx_seq_one_letter_code
_entity_poly.pdbx_strand_id
1 'polypeptide(L)'
;MTSNFIIDVLSILPLPQVIVLIIIPSLKGPVSLIAKDLLKFTVLSQYIPRSLRIYPLFQEVTSSSGILTETAWAGAVLNLILYMLASHIIGAYWYLMSIEGEHRCWRRFCKAPPCISKNLYCGEHENSSANLSAFLKESCPYIKPDEIKNSTVFNFGIFIDALESGIVESWDFPRKFFYCFWWGLRNLSALGQNLKTSTYVGEILFAVFICIAGLVLFSLLIGNMQVILDSLIRCFSN
;
A
#
# COMPACT_ATOMS: atom_id res chain seq x y z
N MET A 1 -9.70 24.71 -21.37
CA MET A 1 -9.39 24.95 -19.95
C MET A 1 -10.47 24.44 -18.97
N THR A 2 -11.55 23.79 -19.40
CA THR A 2 -12.64 23.35 -18.50
C THR A 2 -12.62 21.87 -18.11
N SER A 3 -11.87 21.00 -18.82
CA SER A 3 -11.94 19.54 -18.62
C SER A 3 -11.26 19.03 -17.33
N ASN A 4 -10.34 19.79 -16.73
CA ASN A 4 -9.54 19.34 -15.58
C ASN A 4 -9.87 20.09 -14.28
N PHE A 5 -10.69 21.15 -14.32
CA PHE A 5 -10.94 22.03 -13.17
C PHE A 5 -11.46 21.26 -11.94
N ILE A 6 -12.38 20.30 -12.14
CA ILE A 6 -12.92 19.49 -11.04
C ILE A 6 -11.83 18.61 -10.43
N ILE A 7 -10.98 17.99 -11.26
CA ILE A 7 -9.87 17.13 -10.81
C ILE A 7 -8.84 17.96 -10.05
N ASP A 8 -8.52 19.15 -10.55
CA ASP A 8 -7.59 20.09 -9.91
C ASP A 8 -8.10 20.50 -8.53
N VAL A 9 -9.36 20.91 -8.42
CA VAL A 9 -9.99 21.26 -7.13
C VAL A 9 -9.97 20.07 -6.17
N LEU A 10 -10.43 18.88 -6.60
CA LEU A 10 -10.48 17.69 -5.75
C LEU A 10 -9.09 17.23 -5.29
N SER A 11 -8.05 17.43 -6.11
CA SER A 11 -6.67 17.04 -5.77
C SER A 11 -6.04 17.91 -4.67
N ILE A 12 -6.43 19.18 -4.59
CA ILE A 12 -5.85 20.20 -3.69
C ILE A 12 -6.49 20.16 -2.29
N LEU A 13 -7.72 19.65 -2.17
CA LEU A 13 -8.41 19.61 -0.88
C LEU A 13 -7.56 18.86 0.16
N PRO A 14 -7.50 19.33 1.42
CA PRO A 14 -6.80 18.64 2.52
C PRO A 14 -7.76 17.75 3.35
N LEU A 15 -8.60 16.95 2.70
CA LEU A 15 -9.64 16.15 3.37
C LEU A 15 -9.10 15.20 4.48
N PRO A 16 -7.98 14.46 4.32
CA PRO A 16 -7.39 13.65 5.38
C PRO A 16 -7.02 14.49 6.61
N GLN A 17 -6.42 15.66 6.40
CA GLN A 17 -6.05 16.58 7.49
C GLN A 17 -7.28 17.11 8.20
N VAL A 18 -8.34 17.47 7.46
CA VAL A 18 -9.63 17.90 8.03
C VAL A 18 -10.25 16.78 8.86
N ILE A 19 -10.24 15.53 8.40
CA ILE A 19 -10.78 14.41 9.17
C ILE A 19 -10.01 14.20 10.47
N VAL A 20 -8.69 14.14 10.39
CA VAL A 20 -7.84 13.85 11.56
C VAL A 20 -7.89 14.98 12.60
N LEU A 21 -7.87 16.24 12.17
CA LEU A 21 -7.76 17.38 13.08
C LEU A 21 -9.11 17.92 13.55
N ILE A 22 -10.17 17.78 12.76
CA ILE A 22 -11.47 18.40 13.04
C ILE A 22 -12.53 17.35 13.32
N ILE A 23 -12.71 16.37 12.42
CA ILE A 23 -13.83 15.43 12.53
C ILE A 23 -13.61 14.43 13.66
N ILE A 24 -12.47 13.71 13.66
CA ILE A 24 -12.19 12.67 14.67
C ILE A 24 -12.24 13.23 16.10
N PRO A 25 -11.62 14.39 16.42
CA PRO A 25 -11.70 14.96 17.78
C PRO A 25 -13.09 15.47 18.15
N SER A 26 -13.94 15.81 17.17
CA SER A 26 -15.31 16.28 17.40
C SER A 26 -16.32 15.14 17.61
N LEU A 27 -15.97 13.90 17.28
CA LEU A 27 -16.80 12.73 17.54
C LEU A 27 -16.80 12.45 19.05
N LYS A 28 -17.92 12.76 19.73
CA LYS A 28 -18.10 12.43 21.14
C LYS A 28 -18.27 10.92 21.30
N GLY A 29 -17.26 10.23 21.85
CA GLY A 29 -17.31 8.82 22.24
C GLY A 29 -16.08 8.00 21.83
N PRO A 30 -16.09 6.66 22.03
CA PRO A 30 -15.06 5.76 21.54
C PRO A 30 -14.78 5.99 20.06
N VAL A 31 -13.52 6.20 19.68
CA VAL A 31 -13.13 6.42 18.28
C VAL A 31 -13.38 5.12 17.51
N SER A 32 -14.49 5.12 16.78
CA SER A 32 -15.14 3.92 16.29
C SER A 32 -14.61 3.42 14.95
N LEU A 33 -15.07 2.22 14.56
CA LEU A 33 -14.99 1.68 13.20
C LEU A 33 -15.36 2.73 12.13
N ILE A 34 -16.33 3.61 12.42
CA ILE A 34 -16.79 4.65 11.49
C ILE A 34 -15.69 5.67 11.23
N ALA A 35 -14.96 6.10 12.27
CA ALA A 35 -13.87 7.06 12.11
C ALA A 35 -12.71 6.45 11.28
N LYS A 36 -12.38 5.17 11.55
CA LYS A 36 -11.38 4.43 10.78
C LYS A 36 -11.79 4.28 9.32
N ASP A 37 -13.02 3.83 9.05
CA ASP A 37 -13.52 3.58 7.71
C ASP A 37 -13.68 4.89 6.91
N LEU A 38 -14.13 5.97 7.56
CA LEU A 38 -14.20 7.31 6.97
C LEU A 38 -12.81 7.82 6.59
N LEU A 39 -11.84 7.76 7.51
CA LEU A 39 -10.47 8.19 7.25
C LEU A 39 -9.85 7.40 6.10
N LYS A 40 -9.99 6.06 6.11
CA LYS A 40 -9.52 5.19 5.04
C LYS A 40 -10.15 5.57 3.71
N PHE A 41 -11.48 5.67 3.65
CA PHE A 41 -12.21 5.99 2.43
C PHE A 41 -11.78 7.33 1.88
N THR A 42 -11.66 8.35 2.72
CA THR A 42 -11.23 9.68 2.29
C THR A 42 -9.79 9.73 1.81
N VAL A 43 -8.87 9.03 2.49
CA VAL A 43 -7.48 8.94 2.02
C VAL A 43 -7.42 8.29 0.64
N LEU A 44 -8.13 7.18 0.43
CA LEU A 44 -8.18 6.47 -0.86
C LEU A 44 -8.87 7.30 -1.94
N SER A 45 -10.02 7.89 -1.65
CA SER A 45 -10.79 8.69 -2.62
C SER A 45 -10.00 9.90 -3.09
N GLN A 46 -9.19 10.48 -2.21
CA GLN A 46 -8.39 11.65 -2.52
C GLN A 46 -7.05 11.32 -3.17
N TYR A 47 -6.58 10.09 -2.99
CA TYR A 47 -5.40 9.59 -3.69
C TYR A 47 -5.64 9.56 -5.22
N ILE A 48 -6.83 9.14 -5.66
CA ILE A 48 -7.20 9.04 -7.09
C ILE A 48 -7.03 10.37 -7.86
N PRO A 49 -7.67 11.49 -7.48
CA PRO A 49 -7.52 12.75 -8.21
C PRO A 49 -6.09 13.30 -8.14
N ARG A 50 -5.35 13.04 -7.06
CA ARG A 50 -3.93 13.42 -6.96
C ARG A 50 -3.07 12.64 -7.95
N SER A 51 -3.28 11.34 -8.08
CA SER A 51 -2.60 10.51 -9.08
C SER A 51 -2.96 10.93 -10.51
N LEU A 52 -4.24 11.23 -10.79
CA LEU A 52 -4.68 11.73 -12.10
C LEU A 52 -4.05 13.07 -12.48
N ARG A 53 -3.73 13.93 -11.51
CA ARG A 53 -3.04 15.21 -11.76
C ARG A 53 -1.53 15.05 -11.98
N ILE A 54 -0.92 14.00 -11.41
CA ILE A 54 0.49 13.68 -11.67
C ILE A 54 0.69 13.23 -13.12
N TYR A 55 -0.31 12.59 -13.74
CA TYR A 55 -0.23 12.13 -15.13
C TYR A 55 -0.01 13.23 -16.18
N PRO A 56 -0.83 14.31 -16.26
CA PRO A 56 -0.58 15.40 -17.20
C PRO A 56 0.70 16.15 -16.87
N LEU A 57 1.06 16.28 -15.59
CA LEU A 57 2.35 16.86 -15.19
C LEU A 57 3.52 16.01 -15.74
N PHE A 58 3.41 14.68 -15.66
CA PHE A 58 4.37 13.77 -16.24
C PHE A 58 4.41 13.90 -17.77
N GLN A 59 3.25 13.95 -18.42
CA GLN A 59 3.17 14.17 -19.87
C GLN A 59 3.78 15.50 -20.30
N GLU A 60 3.51 16.58 -19.57
CA GLU A 60 4.03 17.92 -19.86
C GLU A 60 5.54 17.97 -19.64
N VAL A 61 6.08 17.37 -18.57
CA VAL A 61 7.53 17.22 -18.37
C VAL A 61 8.17 16.39 -19.51
N THR A 62 7.52 15.32 -19.96
CA THR A 62 8.03 14.53 -21.08
C THR A 62 7.90 15.22 -22.44
N SER A 63 6.89 16.09 -22.64
CA SER A 63 6.57 16.70 -23.93
C SER A 63 7.13 18.11 -24.11
N SER A 64 7.23 18.92 -23.06
CA SER A 64 7.69 20.32 -23.11
C SER A 64 9.20 20.44 -22.92
N SER A 65 9.82 19.55 -22.15
CA SER A 65 11.23 19.71 -21.80
C SER A 65 12.20 19.05 -22.78
N GLY A 66 11.73 18.30 -23.78
CA GLY A 66 12.63 17.49 -24.61
C GLY A 66 13.56 16.59 -23.78
N ILE A 67 13.24 16.30 -22.51
CA ILE A 67 14.14 15.59 -21.57
C ILE A 67 14.42 14.18 -22.06
N LEU A 68 13.48 13.57 -22.79
CA LEU A 68 13.68 12.29 -23.47
C LEU A 68 14.54 12.41 -24.74
N THR A 69 14.69 13.62 -25.29
CA THR A 69 15.39 13.91 -26.56
C THR A 69 16.73 14.66 -26.39
N GLU A 70 16.95 15.39 -25.29
CA GLU A 70 18.18 16.19 -25.06
C GLU A 70 19.29 15.39 -24.36
N THR A 71 18.94 14.40 -23.54
CA THR A 71 19.95 13.56 -22.85
C THR A 71 19.51 12.11 -22.78
N ALA A 72 20.30 11.21 -23.39
CA ALA A 72 19.99 9.78 -23.51
C ALA A 72 19.70 9.07 -22.17
N TRP A 73 20.23 9.57 -21.05
CA TRP A 73 20.08 8.97 -19.73
C TRP A 73 18.87 9.46 -18.92
N ALA A 74 18.28 10.61 -19.26
CA ALA A 74 17.23 11.21 -18.44
C ALA A 74 15.92 10.41 -18.49
N GLY A 75 15.63 9.73 -19.61
CA GLY A 75 14.52 8.78 -19.71
C GLY A 75 14.67 7.56 -18.80
N ALA A 76 15.90 7.07 -18.60
CA ALA A 76 16.16 5.97 -17.67
C ALA A 76 15.98 6.41 -16.21
N VAL A 77 16.46 7.60 -15.84
CA VAL A 77 16.26 8.15 -14.49
C VAL A 77 14.79 8.38 -14.20
N LEU A 78 14.02 8.90 -15.16
CA LEU A 78 12.58 9.08 -15.00
C LEU A 78 11.84 7.75 -14.78
N ASN A 79 12.17 6.72 -15.59
CA ASN A 79 11.61 5.38 -15.40
C ASN A 79 11.99 4.78 -14.05
N LEU A 80 13.23 4.99 -13.60
CA LEU A 80 13.67 4.53 -12.29
C LEU A 80 12.88 5.24 -11.17
N ILE A 81 12.68 6.56 -11.26
CA ILE A 81 11.88 7.31 -10.28
C ILE A 81 10.44 6.78 -10.24
N LEU A 82 9.82 6.53 -11.40
CA LEU A 82 8.49 5.92 -11.47
C LEU A 82 8.47 4.52 -10.84
N TYR A 83 9.50 3.73 -11.08
CA TYR A 83 9.65 2.39 -10.52
C TYR A 83 9.73 2.44 -8.99
N MET A 84 10.55 3.35 -8.45
CA MET A 84 10.71 3.58 -7.02
C MET A 84 9.40 4.08 -6.39
N LEU A 85 8.72 5.02 -7.06
CA LEU A 85 7.42 5.54 -6.61
C LEU A 85 6.35 4.43 -6.59
N ALA A 86 6.24 3.64 -7.66
CA ALA A 86 5.32 2.50 -7.70
C ALA A 86 5.62 1.48 -6.59
N SER A 87 6.89 1.19 -6.34
CA SER A 87 7.34 0.30 -5.26
C SER A 87 6.90 0.80 -3.89
N HIS A 88 7.04 2.10 -3.63
CA HIS A 88 6.56 2.73 -2.41
C HIS A 88 5.03 2.59 -2.26
N ILE A 89 4.28 2.85 -3.33
CA ILE A 89 2.80 2.78 -3.32
C ILE A 89 2.33 1.35 -3.03
N ILE A 90 2.89 0.36 -3.73
CA ILE A 90 2.60 -1.06 -3.51
C ILE A 90 2.91 -1.45 -2.07
N GLY A 91 4.07 -1.05 -1.56
CA GLY A 91 4.48 -1.32 -0.17
C GLY A 91 3.55 -0.69 0.87
N ALA A 92 3.16 0.57 0.67
CA ALA A 92 2.26 1.29 1.57
C ALA A 92 0.85 0.68 1.59
N TYR A 93 0.33 0.31 0.41
CA TYR A 93 -0.96 -0.38 0.33
C TYR A 93 -0.91 -1.76 0.96
N TRP A 94 0.18 -2.51 0.76
CA TRP A 94 0.41 -3.80 1.42
C TRP A 94 0.43 -3.68 2.95
N TYR A 95 1.11 -2.67 3.50
CA TYR A 95 1.08 -2.38 4.94
C TYR A 95 -0.33 -2.09 5.46
N LEU A 96 -1.08 -1.22 4.76
CA LEU A 96 -2.46 -0.89 5.13
C LEU A 96 -3.35 -2.15 5.12
N MET A 97 -3.23 -2.97 4.09
CA MET A 97 -3.98 -4.22 3.97
C MET A 97 -3.60 -5.27 5.02
N SER A 98 -2.37 -5.21 5.54
CA SER A 98 -1.92 -6.07 6.64
C SER A 98 -2.66 -5.75 7.94
N ILE A 99 -2.79 -4.46 8.27
CA ILE A 99 -3.62 -3.98 9.40
C ILE A 99 -5.09 -4.40 9.21
N GLU A 100 -5.60 -4.31 7.99
CA GLU A 100 -6.96 -4.77 7.70
C GLU A 100 -7.12 -6.28 7.81
N GLY A 101 -6.10 -7.04 7.42
CA GLY A 101 -6.06 -8.50 7.57
C GLY A 101 -6.16 -8.91 9.04
N GLU A 102 -5.33 -8.29 9.88
CA GLU A 102 -5.36 -8.46 11.34
C GLU A 102 -6.74 -8.11 11.92
N HIS A 103 -7.29 -6.96 11.55
CA HIS A 103 -8.62 -6.54 11.99
C HIS A 103 -9.74 -7.50 11.54
N ARG A 104 -9.67 -8.04 10.32
CA ARG A 104 -10.61 -9.09 9.85
C ARG A 104 -10.50 -10.36 10.68
N CYS A 105 -9.29 -10.77 11.04
CA CYS A 105 -9.09 -11.91 11.90
C CYS A 105 -9.72 -11.68 13.29
N TRP A 106 -9.41 -10.54 13.92
CA TRP A 106 -9.99 -10.20 15.23
C TRP A 106 -11.52 -10.16 15.20
N ARG A 107 -12.13 -9.55 14.18
CA ARG A 107 -13.61 -9.55 14.04
C ARG A 107 -14.21 -10.94 13.80
N ARG A 108 -13.45 -11.88 13.25
CA ARG A 108 -13.92 -13.26 13.04
C ARG A 108 -14.12 -13.99 14.37
N PHE A 109 -13.19 -13.83 15.31
CA PHE A 109 -13.18 -14.54 16.58
C PHE A 109 -13.78 -13.74 17.75
N CYS A 110 -13.77 -12.41 17.68
CA CYS A 110 -14.31 -11.53 18.71
C CYS A 110 -15.81 -11.25 18.53
N LYS A 111 -16.65 -12.24 18.83
CA LYS A 111 -18.12 -12.16 18.70
C LYS A 111 -18.89 -12.36 20.00
N ALA A 112 -18.30 -13.02 20.99
CA ALA A 112 -18.93 -13.38 22.26
C ALA A 112 -17.90 -13.34 23.40
N PRO A 113 -18.33 -13.23 24.68
CA PRO A 113 -17.43 -13.26 25.82
C PRO A 113 -16.44 -14.44 25.73
N PRO A 114 -15.14 -14.24 25.99
CA PRO A 114 -14.52 -13.09 26.67
C PRO A 114 -14.24 -11.86 25.78
N CYS A 115 -14.57 -11.90 24.47
CA CYS A 115 -14.26 -10.81 23.53
C CYS A 115 -15.52 -10.25 22.85
N ILE A 116 -15.86 -8.99 23.16
CA ILE A 116 -16.97 -8.28 22.51
C ILE A 116 -16.38 -7.31 21.48
N SER A 117 -16.94 -7.26 20.27
CA SER A 117 -16.37 -6.47 19.16
C SER A 117 -16.17 -4.98 19.45
N LYS A 118 -16.87 -4.42 20.45
CA LYS A 118 -16.66 -3.04 20.94
C LYS A 118 -15.27 -2.84 21.56
N ASN A 119 -14.73 -3.88 22.19
CA ASN A 119 -13.42 -3.87 22.85
C ASN A 119 -12.25 -3.81 21.86
N LEU A 120 -12.50 -3.99 20.55
CA LEU A 120 -11.46 -3.87 19.51
C LEU A 120 -11.11 -2.42 19.15
N TYR A 121 -11.85 -1.44 19.67
CA TYR A 121 -11.69 -0.03 19.34
C TYR A 121 -11.28 0.77 20.57
N CYS A 122 -10.48 1.82 20.34
CA CYS A 122 -10.04 2.72 21.41
C CYS A 122 -11.24 3.51 21.96
N GLY A 123 -11.53 3.33 23.24
CA GLY A 123 -12.63 3.99 23.94
C GLY A 123 -12.55 3.75 25.44
N GLU A 124 -13.47 4.35 26.17
CA GLU A 124 -13.55 4.22 27.63
C GLU A 124 -14.09 2.82 27.99
N HIS A 125 -13.16 1.89 28.23
CA HIS A 125 -13.48 0.51 28.61
C HIS A 125 -12.64 0.07 29.83
N GLU A 126 -13.33 -0.48 30.84
CA GLU A 126 -12.77 -0.99 32.09
C GLU A 126 -11.84 -2.21 31.88
N ASN A 127 -10.60 -2.09 32.37
CA ASN A 127 -9.80 -3.11 33.08
C ASN A 127 -9.63 -4.54 32.50
N SER A 128 -9.87 -4.81 31.21
CA SER A 128 -9.73 -6.15 30.61
C SER A 128 -8.74 -6.24 29.42
N SER A 129 -7.79 -5.32 29.32
CA SER A 129 -6.88 -5.23 28.16
C SER A 129 -5.91 -6.42 28.03
N ALA A 130 -5.38 -6.94 29.14
CA ALA A 130 -4.40 -8.03 29.12
C ALA A 130 -5.02 -9.35 28.61
N ASN A 131 -6.17 -9.77 29.16
CA ASN A 131 -6.87 -11.00 28.76
C ASN A 131 -7.35 -10.94 27.30
N LEU A 132 -7.79 -9.75 26.84
CA LEU A 132 -8.20 -9.54 25.46
C LEU A 132 -7.01 -9.68 24.49
N SER A 133 -5.89 -9.05 24.79
CA SER A 133 -4.71 -9.11 23.91
C SER A 133 -4.16 -10.53 23.75
N ALA A 134 -4.12 -11.30 24.84
CA ALA A 134 -3.74 -12.71 24.83
C ALA A 134 -4.71 -13.55 23.98
N PHE A 135 -6.03 -13.38 24.20
CA PHE A 135 -7.07 -14.08 23.42
C PHE A 135 -6.96 -13.79 21.92
N LEU A 136 -6.72 -12.54 21.53
CA LEU A 136 -6.59 -12.16 20.12
C LEU A 136 -5.32 -12.75 19.49
N LYS A 137 -4.19 -12.74 20.19
CA LYS A 137 -2.94 -13.37 19.71
C LYS A 137 -3.09 -14.88 19.53
N GLU A 138 -3.77 -15.55 20.47
CA GLU A 138 -4.04 -16.99 20.39
C GLU A 138 -5.03 -17.33 19.27
N SER A 139 -6.08 -16.52 19.09
CA SER A 139 -7.11 -16.73 18.06
C SER A 139 -6.62 -16.42 16.65
N CYS A 140 -5.64 -15.53 16.51
CA CYS A 140 -5.12 -15.04 15.25
C CYS A 140 -3.60 -15.26 15.13
N PRO A 141 -3.12 -16.52 15.15
CA PRO A 141 -1.70 -16.81 15.10
C PRO A 141 -1.13 -16.46 13.72
N TYR A 142 0.09 -15.90 13.71
CA TYR A 142 0.82 -15.56 12.48
C TYR A 142 1.49 -16.81 11.93
N ILE A 143 0.72 -17.61 11.18
CA ILE A 143 1.19 -18.83 10.53
C ILE A 143 1.33 -18.59 9.04
N LYS A 144 2.47 -19.01 8.46
CA LYS A 144 2.72 -18.91 7.02
C LYS A 144 1.74 -19.79 6.24
N PRO A 145 1.27 -19.36 5.05
CA PRO A 145 0.28 -20.10 4.27
C PRO A 145 0.61 -21.58 4.04
N ASP A 146 1.89 -21.93 3.85
CA ASP A 146 2.34 -23.31 3.60
C ASP A 146 2.25 -24.23 4.83
N GLU A 147 2.23 -23.65 6.03
CA GLU A 147 2.21 -24.38 7.30
C GLU A 147 0.78 -24.57 7.83
N ILE A 148 -0.21 -23.94 7.20
CA ILE A 148 -1.61 -24.04 7.60
C ILE A 148 -2.17 -25.41 7.21
N LYS A 149 -2.28 -26.30 8.20
CA LYS A 149 -2.90 -27.63 8.04
C LYS A 149 -4.39 -27.67 8.40
N ASN A 150 -4.86 -26.71 9.19
CA ASN A 150 -6.23 -26.67 9.69
C ASN A 150 -6.99 -25.50 9.05
N SER A 151 -8.10 -25.80 8.39
CA SER A 151 -8.96 -24.83 7.72
C SER A 151 -9.64 -23.82 8.67
N THR A 152 -9.59 -24.04 9.99
CA THR A 152 -10.12 -23.09 10.98
C THR A 152 -9.18 -21.91 11.24
N VAL A 153 -7.89 -22.06 10.94
CA VAL A 153 -6.89 -21.00 11.12
C VAL A 153 -7.10 -19.91 10.08
N PHE A 154 -6.97 -18.65 10.51
CA PHE A 154 -7.07 -17.51 9.61
C PHE A 154 -5.82 -17.41 8.75
N ASN A 155 -5.98 -17.45 7.42
CA ASN A 155 -4.89 -17.30 6.48
C ASN A 155 -4.68 -15.81 6.14
N PHE A 156 -3.52 -15.26 6.52
CA PHE A 156 -3.12 -13.89 6.22
C PHE A 156 -2.54 -13.70 4.81
N GLY A 157 -2.21 -14.79 4.12
CA GLY A 157 -1.69 -14.77 2.76
C GLY A 157 -0.42 -13.92 2.63
N ILE A 158 -0.39 -13.01 1.65
CA ILE A 158 0.76 -12.15 1.35
C ILE A 158 1.05 -11.13 2.45
N PHE A 159 0.12 -10.90 3.38
CA PHE A 159 0.27 -9.93 4.48
C PHE A 159 1.01 -10.50 5.69
N ILE A 160 1.25 -11.81 5.72
CA ILE A 160 1.88 -12.49 6.86
C ILE A 160 3.26 -11.91 7.19
N ASP A 161 4.07 -11.59 6.18
CA ASP A 161 5.42 -11.06 6.38
C ASP A 161 5.41 -9.73 7.18
N ALA A 162 4.37 -8.89 7.01
CA ALA A 162 4.25 -7.63 7.77
C ALA A 162 3.92 -7.88 9.24
N LEU A 163 3.08 -8.88 9.50
CA LEU A 163 2.62 -9.23 10.84
C LEU A 163 3.72 -9.93 11.63
N GLU A 164 4.38 -10.94 11.02
CA GLU A 164 5.46 -11.71 11.62
C GLU A 164 6.70 -10.82 11.90
N SER A 165 7.00 -9.86 11.04
CA SER A 165 8.11 -8.93 11.26
C SER A 165 7.88 -7.91 12.38
N GLY A 166 6.65 -7.81 12.91
CA GLY A 166 6.28 -6.83 13.94
C GLY A 166 6.26 -5.38 13.41
N ILE A 167 6.31 -5.18 12.09
CA ILE A 167 6.37 -3.84 11.51
C ILE A 167 5.07 -3.07 11.69
N VAL A 168 3.95 -3.78 11.77
CA VAL A 168 2.61 -3.23 12.02
C VAL A 168 2.55 -2.62 13.44
N GLU A 169 3.08 -3.33 14.43
CA GLU A 169 3.07 -2.92 15.85
C GLU A 169 4.15 -1.89 16.21
N SER A 170 5.20 -1.76 15.40
CA SER A 170 6.32 -0.86 15.66
C SER A 170 5.90 0.62 15.71
N TRP A 171 6.68 1.49 16.36
CA TRP A 171 6.53 2.95 16.28
C TRP A 171 7.63 3.60 15.42
N ASP A 172 8.60 2.81 14.95
CA ASP A 172 9.76 3.27 14.18
C ASP A 172 9.36 3.48 12.71
N PHE A 173 9.07 4.73 12.35
CA PHE A 173 8.61 5.07 11.00
C PHE A 173 9.65 4.78 9.91
N PRO A 174 10.95 5.17 10.03
CA PRO A 174 11.97 4.79 9.05
C PRO A 174 12.01 3.29 8.78
N ARG A 175 11.97 2.47 9.83
CA ARG A 175 11.94 1.01 9.67
C ARG A 175 10.71 0.57 8.88
N LYS A 176 9.52 1.08 9.22
CA LYS A 176 8.27 0.79 8.47
C LYS A 176 8.40 1.17 7.01
N PHE A 177 8.86 2.39 6.74
CA PHE A 177 8.98 2.93 5.40
C PHE A 177 9.87 2.06 4.52
N PHE A 178 11.10 1.78 4.96
CA PHE A 178 12.06 1.02 4.16
C PHE A 178 11.67 -0.44 4.00
N TYR A 179 11.09 -1.07 5.04
CA TYR A 179 10.65 -2.46 4.96
C TYR A 179 9.49 -2.63 3.97
N CYS A 180 8.48 -1.75 4.03
CA CYS A 180 7.35 -1.79 3.11
C CYS A 180 7.77 -1.43 1.69
N PHE A 181 8.64 -0.41 1.54
CA PHE A 181 9.23 -0.04 0.25
C PHE A 181 9.98 -1.23 -0.37
N TRP A 182 10.82 -1.92 0.41
CA TRP A 182 11.56 -3.10 -0.04
C TRP A 182 10.63 -4.24 -0.45
N TRP A 183 9.57 -4.51 0.32
CA TRP A 183 8.57 -5.51 -0.04
C TRP A 183 7.92 -5.20 -1.39
N GLY A 184 7.54 -3.94 -1.63
CA GLY A 184 6.95 -3.51 -2.89
C GLY A 184 7.94 -3.61 -4.06
N LEU A 185 9.17 -3.14 -3.85
CA LEU A 185 10.24 -3.20 -4.85
C LEU A 185 10.54 -4.65 -5.25
N ARG A 186 10.70 -5.55 -4.28
CA ARG A 186 10.97 -6.98 -4.50
C ARG A 186 9.88 -7.62 -5.35
N ASN A 187 8.62 -7.35 -5.04
CA ASN A 187 7.49 -8.01 -5.73
C ASN A 187 7.22 -7.43 -7.12
N LEU A 188 7.44 -6.13 -7.35
CA LEU A 188 7.40 -5.57 -8.71
C LEU A 188 8.54 -6.13 -9.57
N SER A 189 9.75 -6.20 -9.03
CA SER A 189 10.93 -6.71 -9.75
C SER A 189 10.85 -8.21 -10.04
N ALA A 190 10.16 -8.97 -9.18
CA ALA A 190 9.93 -10.40 -9.38
C ALA A 190 8.56 -10.71 -10.02
N LEU A 191 7.86 -9.70 -10.56
CA LEU A 191 6.57 -9.88 -11.25
C LEU A 191 5.52 -10.62 -10.41
N GLY A 192 5.57 -10.47 -9.08
CA GLY A 192 4.67 -11.14 -8.14
C GLY A 192 4.80 -12.66 -8.04
N GLN A 193 5.85 -13.28 -8.60
CA GLN A 193 5.96 -14.75 -8.72
C GLN A 193 5.92 -15.52 -7.39
N ASN A 194 6.38 -14.90 -6.30
CA ASN A 194 6.46 -15.54 -4.98
C ASN A 194 5.30 -15.16 -4.05
N LEU A 195 4.24 -14.53 -4.57
CA LEU A 195 3.08 -14.12 -3.78
C LEU A 195 2.17 -15.32 -3.49
N LYS A 196 2.05 -15.68 -2.21
CA LYS A 196 1.13 -16.73 -1.73
C LYS A 196 -0.12 -16.10 -1.16
N THR A 197 -1.20 -16.12 -1.95
CA THR A 197 -2.45 -15.46 -1.57
C THR A 197 -3.35 -16.33 -0.71
N SER A 198 -4.17 -15.70 0.13
CA SER A 198 -5.34 -16.37 0.73
C SER A 198 -6.51 -16.45 -0.27
N THR A 199 -7.64 -17.02 0.15
CA THR A 199 -8.89 -17.02 -0.65
C THR A 199 -9.62 -15.68 -0.68
N TYR A 200 -9.05 -14.64 -0.07
CA TYR A 200 -9.63 -13.31 -0.05
C TYR A 200 -9.51 -12.63 -1.42
N VAL A 201 -10.66 -12.37 -2.07
CA VAL A 201 -10.75 -11.78 -3.41
C VAL A 201 -9.93 -10.49 -3.55
N GLY A 202 -9.99 -9.60 -2.56
CA GLY A 202 -9.25 -8.32 -2.62
C GLY A 202 -7.74 -8.49 -2.63
N GLU A 203 -7.22 -9.55 -2.01
CA GLU A 203 -5.80 -9.89 -2.05
C GLU A 203 -5.40 -10.49 -3.39
N ILE A 204 -6.23 -11.37 -3.96
CA ILE A 204 -6.01 -11.94 -5.29
C ILE A 204 -5.96 -10.84 -6.34
N LEU A 205 -6.91 -9.90 -6.33
CA LEU A 205 -6.92 -8.76 -7.25
C LEU A 205 -5.68 -7.88 -7.09
N PHE A 206 -5.22 -7.67 -5.85
CA PHE A 206 -4.00 -6.91 -5.59
C PHE A 206 -2.74 -7.62 -6.11
N ALA A 207 -2.65 -8.95 -5.94
CA ALA A 207 -1.55 -9.74 -6.50
C ALA A 207 -1.53 -9.68 -8.05
N VAL A 208 -2.69 -9.82 -8.71
CA VAL A 208 -2.83 -9.68 -10.17
C VAL A 208 -2.36 -8.29 -10.62
N PHE A 209 -2.74 -7.24 -9.89
CA PHE A 209 -2.30 -5.89 -10.18
C PHE A 209 -0.77 -5.74 -10.07
N ILE A 210 -0.14 -6.31 -9.03
CA ILE A 210 1.33 -6.32 -8.90
C ILE A 210 1.99 -7.01 -10.10
N CYS A 211 1.47 -8.15 -10.54
CA CYS A 211 2.00 -8.87 -11.70
C CYS A 211 1.97 -8.00 -12.98
N ILE A 212 0.83 -7.37 -13.27
CA ILE A 212 0.67 -6.51 -14.46
C ILE A 212 1.56 -5.27 -14.35
N ALA A 213 1.56 -4.60 -13.21
CA ALA A 213 2.37 -3.41 -12.98
C ALA A 213 3.87 -3.72 -13.08
N GLY A 214 4.31 -4.84 -12.49
CA GLY A 214 5.67 -5.33 -12.60
C GLY A 214 6.09 -5.58 -14.04
N LEU A 215 5.25 -6.25 -14.84
CA LEU A 215 5.52 -6.51 -16.25
C LEU A 215 5.70 -5.20 -17.05
N VAL A 216 4.77 -4.26 -16.92
CA VAL A 216 4.82 -2.97 -17.63
C VAL A 216 6.07 -2.19 -17.24
N LEU A 217 6.34 -2.04 -15.94
CA LEU A 217 7.47 -1.26 -15.44
C LEU A 217 8.81 -1.90 -15.81
N PHE A 218 8.91 -3.22 -15.74
CA PHE A 218 10.12 -3.95 -16.12
C PHE A 218 10.41 -3.83 -17.62
N SER A 219 9.38 -3.93 -18.47
CA SER A 219 9.51 -3.70 -19.92
C SER A 219 9.96 -2.27 -20.26
N LEU A 220 9.43 -1.27 -19.57
CA LEU A 220 9.83 0.14 -19.75
C LEU A 220 11.29 0.39 -19.34
N LEU A 221 11.76 -0.29 -18.30
CA LEU A 221 13.16 -0.20 -17.86
C LEU A 221 14.11 -0.81 -18.90
N ILE A 222 13.82 -2.03 -19.38
CA ILE A 222 14.65 -2.72 -20.36
C ILE A 222 14.69 -1.97 -21.70
N GLY A 223 13.53 -1.52 -22.19
CA GLY A 223 13.46 -0.81 -23.47
C GLY A 223 14.35 0.44 -23.49
N ASN A 224 14.36 1.21 -22.40
CA ASN A 224 15.19 2.42 -22.30
C ASN A 224 16.68 2.09 -22.08
N MET A 225 17.02 1.01 -21.37
CA MET A 225 18.41 0.58 -21.20
C MET A 225 19.02 0.09 -22.53
N GLN A 226 18.24 -0.58 -23.38
CA GLN A 226 18.69 -1.00 -24.71
C GLN A 226 19.03 0.20 -25.60
N VAL A 227 18.18 1.24 -25.61
CA VAL A 227 18.45 2.49 -26.35
C VAL A 227 19.73 3.18 -25.87
N ILE A 228 19.97 3.20 -24.55
CA ILE A 228 21.21 3.76 -23.98
C ILE A 228 22.43 2.96 -24.44
N LEU A 229 22.39 1.63 -24.34
CA LEU A 229 23.51 0.77 -24.73
C LEU A 229 23.85 0.95 -26.21
N ASP A 230 22.83 0.96 -27.08
CA ASP A 230 22.99 1.18 -28.52
C ASP A 230 23.56 2.56 -28.85
N SER A 231 23.18 3.60 -28.09
CA SER A 231 23.71 4.95 -28.28
C SER A 231 25.19 5.07 -27.86
N LEU A 232 25.57 4.41 -26.76
CA LEU A 232 26.96 4.37 -26.29
C LEU A 232 27.85 3.61 -27.28
N ILE A 233 27.40 2.44 -27.76
CA ILE A 233 28.14 1.64 -28.75
C ILE A 233 28.38 2.46 -30.03
N ARG A 234 27.36 3.18 -30.53
CA ARG A 234 27.52 4.05 -31.70
C ARG A 234 28.50 5.20 -31.47
N CYS A 235 28.55 5.75 -30.26
CA CYS A 235 29.46 6.84 -29.91
C CYS A 235 30.93 6.38 -29.79
N PHE A 236 31.17 5.10 -29.44
CA PHE A 236 32.51 4.50 -29.41
C PHE A 236 32.99 3.96 -30.77
N SER A 237 32.07 3.79 -31.72
CA SER A 237 32.37 3.24 -33.06
C SER A 237 32.68 4.33 -34.11
N ASN A 238 32.56 5.60 -33.77
CA ASN A 238 32.94 6.78 -34.57
C ASN A 238 34.17 7.45 -33.97
#